data_AF-V4AEP5-F1
#
_entry.id   AF-V4AEP5-F1
#
_cell.length_a   1.000
_cell.length_b   1.000
_cell.length_c   1.000
_cell.angle_alpha   90.00
_cell.angle_beta   90.00
_cell.angle_gamma   90.00
#
_symmetry.space_group_name_H-M   'P 1'
#
loop_
_entity.id
_entity.type
_entity.pdbx_description
1 polymer ?
#
loop_
_entity_poly.entity_id
_entity_poly.type
_entity_poly.pdbx_seq_one_letter_code
_entity_poly.pdbx_strand_id
1 'polypeptide(L)'
;MVQKLLSPCKPSLELLSPCKPSLELLSPCKPSLELLSSCKPSLELLSSCKPSLELLSSCKPSLELLSPCKPSLELLSPCKPSLELLSSCKPSLELLSSCKPSLELLSPCKPSLELLSPCKPSLELLSSCKPSLELLSSCKPSLELLSSCKPSLELLSPCKPSLELLSSCKPSLELLSSCKPSLELLSSCKPSLELLSSCKPSL
;
A
#
# COMPACT_ATOMS: atom_id res chain seq x y z
N MET A 1 -14.99 -21.67 2.53
CA MET A 1 -14.83 -22.47 1.29
C MET A 1 -13.63 -21.89 0.59
N VAL A 2 -12.59 -22.70 0.39
CA VAL A 2 -11.38 -22.28 -0.35
C VAL A 2 -11.62 -22.62 -1.81
N GLN A 3 -11.61 -21.62 -2.69
CA GLN A 3 -11.76 -21.79 -4.12
C GLN A 3 -10.38 -21.63 -4.76
N LYS A 4 -9.77 -22.77 -5.11
CA LYS A 4 -8.49 -22.81 -5.81
C LYS A 4 -8.75 -22.84 -7.30
N LEU A 5 -8.24 -21.84 -8.01
CA LEU A 5 -8.39 -21.70 -9.45
C LEU A 5 -7.03 -21.78 -10.12
N LEU A 6 -6.88 -22.77 -11.00
CA LEU A 6 -5.78 -22.83 -11.95
C LEU A 6 -6.37 -22.52 -13.33
N SER A 7 -6.07 -21.33 -13.85
CA SER A 7 -6.57 -20.94 -15.18
C SER A 7 -5.42 -20.72 -16.16
N PRO A 8 -5.35 -21.47 -17.28
CA PRO A 8 -4.32 -21.29 -18.30
C PRO A 8 -4.55 -20.04 -19.17
N CYS A 9 -5.77 -19.49 -19.24
CA CYS A 9 -6.12 -18.34 -20.09
C CYS A 9 -6.66 -17.19 -19.25
N LYS A 10 -6.14 -15.97 -19.47
CA LYS A 10 -6.52 -14.67 -18.87
C LYS A 10 -7.89 -14.70 -18.15
N PRO A 11 -7.95 -15.15 -16.88
CA PRO A 11 -9.22 -15.27 -16.21
C PRO A 11 -9.68 -13.86 -15.83
N SER A 12 -10.88 -13.50 -16.27
CA SER A 12 -11.64 -12.41 -15.65
C SER A 12 -12.63 -13.07 -14.70
N LEU A 13 -12.52 -12.76 -13.42
CA LEU A 13 -13.35 -13.36 -12.39
C LEU A 13 -14.03 -12.27 -11.57
N GLU A 14 -15.35 -12.26 -11.64
CA GLU A 14 -16.20 -11.46 -10.77
C GLU A 14 -16.80 -12.39 -9.72
N LEU A 15 -16.60 -12.07 -8.44
CA LEU A 15 -17.16 -12.83 -7.34
C LEU A 15 -17.99 -11.93 -6.43
N LEU A 16 -19.25 -12.30 -6.25
CA LEU A 16 -20.15 -11.74 -5.26
C LEU A 16 -20.32 -12.78 -4.16
N SER A 17 -19.77 -12.52 -2.96
CA SER A 17 -19.89 -13.47 -1.84
C SER A 17 -20.46 -12.83 -0.59
N PRO A 18 -21.63 -13.31 -0.10
CA PRO A 18 -22.13 -12.92 1.21
C PRO A 18 -21.37 -13.61 2.36
N CYS A 19 -20.53 -14.59 2.04
CA CYS A 19 -19.75 -15.39 2.99
C CYS A 19 -18.28 -14.94 3.01
N LYS A 20 -17.42 -15.58 3.81
CA LYS A 20 -15.96 -15.34 3.82
C LYS A 20 -15.29 -16.14 2.69
N PRO A 21 -15.10 -15.59 1.47
CA PRO A 21 -14.39 -16.31 0.42
C PRO A 21 -12.91 -16.40 0.80
N SER A 22 -12.33 -17.56 0.53
CA SER A 22 -10.88 -17.73 0.46
C SER A 22 -10.58 -18.15 -0.97
N LEU A 23 -9.84 -17.36 -1.72
CA LEU A 23 -9.56 -17.62 -3.13
C LEU A 23 -8.05 -17.64 -3.35
N GLU A 24 -7.59 -18.74 -3.94
CA GLU A 24 -6.22 -18.92 -4.38
C GLU A 24 -6.24 -19.00 -5.90
N LEU A 25 -5.59 -18.04 -6.57
CA LEU A 25 -5.51 -18.01 -8.03
C LEU A 25 -4.06 -18.14 -8.47
N LEU A 26 -3.79 -19.18 -9.26
CA LEU A 26 -2.52 -19.36 -9.95
C LEU A 26 -2.77 -19.13 -11.44
N SER A 27 -2.16 -18.10 -12.01
CA SER A 27 -2.32 -17.78 -13.42
C SER A 27 -1.00 -17.48 -14.13
N PRO A 28 -0.66 -18.18 -15.22
CA PRO A 28 0.44 -17.82 -16.09
C PRO A 28 0.11 -16.59 -16.97
N CYS A 29 -1.13 -16.08 -16.90
CA CYS A 29 -1.65 -14.99 -17.72
C CYS A 29 -1.87 -13.72 -16.90
N LYS A 30 -2.53 -12.71 -17.49
CA LYS A 30 -2.96 -11.46 -16.85
C LYS A 30 -4.37 -11.65 -16.25
N PRO A 31 -4.53 -12.09 -15.00
CA PRO A 31 -5.84 -12.21 -14.38
C PRO A 31 -6.41 -10.83 -14.07
N SER A 32 -7.73 -10.72 -14.19
CA SER A 32 -8.52 -9.61 -13.64
C SER A 32 -9.47 -10.19 -12.61
N LEU A 33 -9.43 -9.70 -11.38
CA LEU A 33 -10.29 -10.18 -10.30
C LEU A 33 -11.04 -9.01 -9.68
N GLU A 34 -12.36 -9.10 -9.69
CA GLU A 34 -13.25 -8.21 -8.98
C GLU A 34 -13.96 -9.01 -7.88
N LEU A 35 -13.80 -8.58 -6.63
CA LEU A 35 -14.45 -9.23 -5.49
C LEU A 35 -15.28 -8.23 -4.69
N LEU A 36 -16.56 -8.54 -4.59
CA LEU A 36 -17.53 -7.86 -3.73
C LEU A 36 -17.87 -8.80 -2.57
N SER A 37 -17.48 -8.45 -1.34
CA SER A 37 -17.75 -9.26 -0.16
C SER A 37 -18.33 -8.45 1.00
N SER A 38 -19.39 -8.99 1.63
CA SER A 38 -19.91 -8.47 2.89
C SER A 38 -19.18 -9.02 4.14
N CYS A 39 -18.13 -9.82 3.92
CA CYS A 39 -17.44 -10.61 4.94
C CYS A 39 -15.93 -10.34 4.89
N LYS A 40 -15.11 -11.19 5.52
CA LYS A 40 -13.64 -11.10 5.56
C LYS A 40 -13.04 -11.96 4.45
N PRO A 41 -12.82 -11.44 3.23
CA PRO A 41 -12.21 -12.20 2.16
C PRO A 41 -10.71 -12.39 2.41
N SER A 42 -10.19 -13.54 1.97
CA SER A 42 -8.76 -13.83 1.88
C SER A 42 -8.43 -14.13 0.43
N LEU A 43 -7.52 -13.36 -0.16
CA LEU A 43 -7.09 -13.51 -1.55
C LEU A 43 -5.59 -13.78 -1.60
N GLU A 44 -5.21 -14.88 -2.24
CA GLU A 44 -3.83 -15.20 -2.61
C GLU A 44 -3.75 -15.29 -4.12
N LEU A 45 -2.89 -14.46 -4.73
CA LEU A 45 -2.72 -14.40 -6.17
C LEU A 45 -1.25 -14.57 -6.56
N LEU A 46 -0.99 -15.63 -7.31
CA LEU A 46 0.30 -15.89 -7.96
C LEU A 46 0.12 -15.71 -9.46
N SER A 47 0.70 -14.64 -10.02
CA SER A 47 0.63 -14.37 -11.46
C SER A 47 2.01 -14.12 -12.05
N SER A 48 2.33 -14.75 -13.18
CA SER A 48 3.56 -14.44 -13.93
C SER A 48 3.44 -13.19 -14.81
N CYS A 49 2.23 -12.65 -15.01
CA CYS A 49 1.98 -11.45 -15.80
C CYS A 49 1.44 -10.30 -14.94
N LYS A 50 0.75 -9.33 -15.54
CA LYS A 50 0.21 -8.12 -14.90
C LYS A 50 -1.22 -8.40 -14.37
N PRO A 51 -1.39 -8.75 -13.08
CA PRO A 51 -2.70 -8.90 -12.49
C PRO A 51 -3.35 -7.53 -12.26
N SER A 52 -4.67 -7.49 -12.38
CA SER A 52 -5.51 -6.39 -11.90
C SER A 52 -6.46 -6.94 -10.84
N LEU A 53 -6.55 -6.27 -9.70
CA LEU A 53 -7.41 -6.70 -8.60
C LEU A 53 -8.17 -5.52 -8.04
N GLU A 54 -9.49 -5.62 -8.03
CA GLU A 54 -10.40 -4.70 -7.38
C GLU A 54 -11.14 -5.45 -6.27
N LEU A 55 -11.09 -4.92 -5.05
CA LEU A 55 -11.72 -5.54 -3.89
C LEU A 55 -12.53 -4.53 -3.11
N LEU A 56 -13.84 -4.78 -3.03
CA LEU A 56 -14.76 -4.06 -2.16
C LEU A 56 -15.22 -5.00 -1.04
N SER A 57 -14.78 -4.70 0.18
CA SER A 57 -15.05 -5.54 1.35
C SER A 57 -15.59 -4.72 2.50
N SER A 58 -16.78 -5.04 3.01
CA SER A 58 -17.32 -4.38 4.22
C SER A 58 -16.60 -4.78 5.52
N CYS A 59 -15.88 -5.91 5.54
CA CYS A 59 -15.08 -6.33 6.70
C CYS A 59 -13.58 -6.25 6.39
N LYS A 60 -12.74 -6.98 7.15
CA LYS A 60 -11.27 -6.98 7.10
C LYS A 60 -10.76 -7.92 5.99
N PRO A 61 -10.40 -7.41 4.81
CA PRO A 61 -9.79 -8.23 3.77
C PRO A 61 -8.32 -8.53 4.12
N SER A 62 -7.85 -9.69 3.66
CA SER A 62 -6.43 -10.05 3.62
C SER A 62 -6.06 -10.36 2.18
N LEU A 63 -4.97 -9.76 1.68
CA LEU A 63 -4.53 -9.93 0.30
C LEU A 63 -3.03 -10.16 0.25
N GLU A 64 -2.63 -11.25 -0.38
CA GLU A 64 -1.25 -11.54 -0.74
C GLU A 64 -1.12 -11.66 -2.26
N LEU A 65 -0.18 -10.91 -2.84
CA LEU A 65 0.03 -10.87 -4.28
C LEU A 65 1.52 -11.02 -4.61
N LEU A 66 1.84 -12.08 -5.35
CA LEU A 66 3.17 -12.30 -5.92
C LEU A 66 3.10 -12.17 -7.45
N SER A 67 3.83 -11.19 -8.00
CA SER A 67 3.89 -10.99 -9.45
C SER A 67 5.24 -10.44 -9.93
N PRO A 68 5.92 -11.08 -10.90
CA PRO A 68 7.14 -10.51 -11.46
C PRO A 68 6.88 -9.30 -12.37
N CYS A 69 5.61 -8.96 -12.61
CA CYS A 69 5.16 -7.95 -13.55
C CYS A 69 4.55 -6.74 -12.81
N LYS A 70 3.81 -5.87 -13.51
CA LYS A 70 3.21 -4.64 -12.97
C LYS A 70 1.79 -4.93 -12.45
N PRO A 71 1.59 -5.28 -11.17
CA PRO A 71 0.27 -5.44 -10.59
C PRO A 71 -0.41 -4.07 -10.42
N SER A 72 -1.73 -4.06 -10.58
CA SER A 72 -2.62 -2.96 -10.19
C SER A 72 -3.58 -3.47 -9.13
N LEU A 73 -3.72 -2.74 -8.03
CA LEU A 73 -4.58 -3.12 -6.92
C LEU A 73 -5.36 -1.92 -6.41
N GLU A 74 -6.67 -2.07 -6.38
CA GLU A 74 -7.60 -1.13 -5.77
C GLU A 74 -8.37 -1.82 -4.64
N LEU A 75 -8.35 -1.23 -3.45
CA LEU A 75 -8.99 -1.80 -2.27
C LEU A 75 -9.82 -0.76 -1.54
N LEU A 76 -11.12 -1.00 -1.45
CA LEU A 76 -12.03 -0.21 -0.61
C LEU A 76 -12.54 -1.07 0.54
N SER A 77 -12.26 -0.65 1.77
CA SER A 77 -12.74 -1.34 2.96
C SER A 77 -12.98 -0.41 4.14
N PRO A 78 -14.15 -0.42 4.79
CA PRO A 78 -14.36 0.38 6.00
C PRO A 78 -13.62 -0.19 7.23
N CYS A 79 -12.97 -1.35 7.09
CA CYS A 79 -12.33 -2.10 8.15
C CYS A 79 -10.80 -2.06 8.04
N LYS A 80 -10.10 -2.98 8.72
CA LYS A 80 -8.62 -3.08 8.76
C LYS A 80 -8.13 -4.02 7.66
N PRO A 81 -7.82 -3.55 6.45
CA PRO A 81 -7.21 -4.38 5.42
C PRO A 81 -5.77 -4.72 5.80
N SER A 82 -5.33 -5.92 5.41
CA SER A 82 -3.93 -6.33 5.41
C SER A 82 -3.53 -6.65 3.98
N LEU A 83 -2.42 -6.07 3.52
CA LEU A 83 -1.96 -6.24 2.15
C LEU A 83 -0.45 -6.48 2.13
N GLU A 84 -0.07 -7.58 1.50
CA GLU A 84 1.32 -7.96 1.23
C GLU A 84 1.50 -8.07 -0.29
N LEU A 85 2.47 -7.34 -0.83
CA LEU A 85 2.72 -7.30 -2.26
C LEU A 85 4.21 -7.46 -2.55
N LEU A 86 4.56 -8.56 -3.21
CA LEU A 86 5.90 -8.80 -3.74
C LEU A 86 5.87 -8.67 -5.26
N SER A 87 6.56 -7.66 -5.79
CA SER A 87 6.63 -7.44 -7.23
C SER A 87 8.01 -7.10 -7.72
N SER A 88 8.52 -7.77 -8.75
CA SER A 88 9.79 -7.37 -9.38
C SER A 88 9.69 -6.16 -10.31
N CYS A 89 8.51 -5.55 -10.45
CA CYS A 89 8.20 -4.53 -11.44
C CYS A 89 7.55 -3.30 -10.78
N LYS A 90 6.81 -2.46 -11.53
CA LYS A 90 6.19 -1.23 -11.01
C LYS A 90 4.75 -1.51 -10.52
N PRO A 91 4.53 -1.83 -9.24
CA PRO A 91 3.19 -1.96 -8.69
C PRO A 91 2.51 -0.59 -8.59
N SER A 92 1.20 -0.58 -8.79
CA SER A 92 0.32 0.54 -8.47
C SER A 92 -0.69 0.07 -7.43
N LEU A 93 -0.84 0.82 -6.34
CA LEU A 93 -1.75 0.47 -5.25
C LEU A 93 -2.52 1.69 -4.79
N GLU A 94 -3.84 1.55 -4.77
CA GLU A 94 -4.77 2.53 -4.20
C GLU A 94 -5.57 1.87 -3.07
N LEU A 95 -5.53 2.50 -1.89
CA LEU A 95 -6.20 1.98 -0.71
C LEU A 95 -7.05 3.05 -0.04
N LEU A 96 -8.37 2.84 -0.05
CA LEU A 96 -9.30 3.63 0.77
C LEU A 96 -9.79 2.79 1.95
N SER A 97 -9.39 3.18 3.16
CA SER A 97 -9.81 2.48 4.36
C SER A 97 -10.26 3.42 5.47
N SER A 98 -11.45 3.21 6.05
CA SER A 98 -11.86 4.00 7.23
C SER A 98 -11.20 3.59 8.55
N CYS A 99 -10.29 2.61 8.53
CA CYS A 99 -9.73 1.97 9.72
C CYS A 99 -8.20 1.90 9.67
N LYS A 100 -7.56 0.94 10.35
CA LYS A 100 -6.10 0.80 10.41
C LYS A 100 -5.60 -0.15 9.32
N PRO A 101 -5.27 0.31 8.10
CA PRO A 101 -4.65 -0.55 7.11
C PRO A 101 -3.22 -0.90 7.53
N SER A 102 -2.79 -2.10 7.16
CA SER A 102 -1.39 -2.53 7.20
C SER A 102 -0.97 -2.90 5.79
N LEU A 103 0.15 -2.34 5.34
CA LEU A 103 0.66 -2.54 4.00
C LEU A 103 2.15 -2.82 4.03
N GLU A 104 2.55 -3.93 3.42
CA GLU A 104 3.94 -4.27 3.14
C GLU A 104 4.14 -4.40 1.63
N LEU A 105 5.12 -3.68 1.10
CA LEU A 105 5.46 -3.68 -0.32
C LEU A 105 6.95 -3.88 -0.53
N LEU A 106 7.30 -4.96 -1.23
CA LEU A 106 8.67 -5.22 -1.69
C LEU A 106 8.72 -5.11 -3.21
N SER A 107 9.47 -4.12 -3.72
CA SER A 107 9.64 -3.95 -5.16
C SER A 107 10.99 -3.37 -5.56
N PRO A 108 11.79 -4.03 -6.43
CA PRO A 108 13.04 -3.48 -6.91
C PRO A 108 12.84 -2.31 -7.91
N CYS A 109 11.60 -2.00 -8.27
CA CYS A 109 11.25 -1.04 -9.31
C CYS A 109 10.56 0.20 -8.72
N LYS A 110 9.78 0.95 -9.51
CA LYS A 110 9.13 2.21 -9.09
C LYS A 110 7.69 1.94 -8.62
N PRO A 111 7.45 1.62 -7.34
CA PRO A 111 6.11 1.50 -6.81
C PRO A 111 5.44 2.88 -6.73
N SER A 112 4.13 2.89 -6.96
CA SER A 112 3.24 4.02 -6.69
C SER A 112 2.20 3.58 -5.68
N LEU A 113 2.04 4.35 -4.60
CA LEU A 113 1.11 4.04 -3.53
C LEU A 113 0.33 5.28 -3.13
N GLU A 114 -0.99 5.17 -3.16
CA GLU A 114 -1.91 6.16 -2.60
C GLU A 114 -2.73 5.50 -1.48
N LEU A 115 -2.74 6.12 -0.30
CA LEU A 115 -3.49 5.64 0.84
C LEU A 115 -4.29 6.77 1.49
N LEU A 116 -5.61 6.59 1.55
CA LEU A 116 -6.52 7.45 2.28
C LEU A 116 -7.09 6.70 3.48
N SER A 117 -6.78 7.16 4.70
CA SER A 117 -7.32 6.56 5.92
C SER A 117 -7.51 7.54 7.07
N PRO A 118 -8.71 7.66 7.66
CA PRO A 118 -8.92 8.51 8.82
C PRO A 118 -8.26 7.97 10.10
N CYS A 119 -7.72 6.75 10.07
CA CYS A 119 -7.21 6.05 11.24
C CYS A 119 -5.68 5.92 11.19
N LYS A 120 -5.08 4.95 11.88
CA LYS A 120 -3.63 4.77 12.01
C LYS A 120 -3.11 3.77 10.95
N PRO A 121 -2.74 4.20 9.73
CA PRO A 121 -2.12 3.33 8.76
C PRO A 121 -0.70 2.96 9.21
N SER A 122 -0.29 1.73 8.90
CA SER A 122 1.09 1.25 8.99
C SER A 122 1.55 0.87 7.59
N LEU A 123 2.69 1.40 7.16
CA LEU A 123 3.23 1.18 5.83
C LEU A 123 4.72 0.88 5.90
N GLU A 124 5.10 -0.25 5.31
CA GLU A 124 6.48 -0.65 5.11
C GLU A 124 6.75 -0.79 3.60
N LEU A 125 7.76 -0.08 3.11
CA LEU A 125 8.12 -0.08 1.70
C LEU A 125 9.62 -0.27 1.50
N LEU A 126 9.99 -1.38 0.85
CA LEU A 126 11.36 -1.64 0.42
C LEU A 126 11.47 -1.53 -1.10
N SER A 127 12.30 -0.61 -1.58
CA SER A 127 12.50 -0.41 -3.02
C SER A 127 13.90 -0.06 -3.47
N SER A 128 14.45 -0.78 -4.46
CA SER A 128 15.74 -0.39 -5.06
C SER A 128 15.64 0.77 -6.08
N CYS A 129 14.47 1.40 -6.24
CA CYS A 129 14.21 2.39 -7.27
C CYS A 129 13.52 3.63 -6.70
N LYS A 130 12.77 4.37 -7.52
CA LYS A 130 12.09 5.63 -7.13
C LYS A 130 10.65 5.34 -6.69
N PRO A 131 10.37 5.06 -5.41
CA PRO A 131 9.02 4.96 -4.91
C PRO A 131 8.35 6.34 -4.90
N SER A 132 7.05 6.36 -5.16
CA SER A 132 6.17 7.50 -4.95
C SER A 132 5.09 7.10 -3.95
N LEU A 133 4.91 7.89 -2.89
CA LEU A 133 3.97 7.61 -1.83
C LEU A 133 3.19 8.85 -1.46
N GLU A 134 1.87 8.73 -1.49
CA GLU A 134 0.92 9.74 -1.03
C GLU A 134 0.07 9.16 0.10
N LEU A 135 0.08 9.82 1.25
CA LEU A 135 -0.61 9.38 2.45
C LEU A 135 -1.46 10.51 3.05
N LEU A 136 -2.77 10.34 3.01
CA LEU A 136 -3.71 11.22 3.71
C LEU A 136 -4.28 10.48 4.92
N SER A 137 -3.97 10.97 6.13
CA SER A 137 -4.48 10.39 7.35
C SER A 137 -4.91 11.38 8.40
N SER A 138 -6.11 11.25 8.96
CA SER A 138 -6.53 12.11 10.09
C SER A 138 -5.93 11.71 11.45
N CYS A 139 -5.16 10.62 11.52
CA CYS A 139 -4.64 10.04 12.75
C CYS A 139 -3.11 9.89 12.70
N LYS A 140 -2.52 9.00 13.51
CA LYS A 140 -1.06 8.79 13.60
C LYS A 140 -0.60 7.74 12.58
N PRO A 141 -0.16 8.12 11.36
CA PRO A 141 0.47 7.18 10.45
C PRO A 141 1.85 6.76 10.97
N SER A 142 2.22 5.51 10.68
CA SER A 142 3.59 4.99 10.80
C SER A 142 4.07 4.59 9.42
N LEU A 143 5.24 5.08 9.02
CA LEU A 143 5.80 4.83 7.70
C LEU A 143 7.29 4.51 7.81
N GLU A 144 7.67 3.38 7.20
CA GLU A 144 9.06 2.98 7.02
C GLU A 144 9.36 2.83 5.53
N LEU A 145 10.38 3.55 5.05
CA LEU A 145 10.78 3.56 3.65
C LEU A 145 12.28 3.31 3.52
N LEU A 146 12.63 2.16 2.93
CA LEU A 146 14.02 1.88 2.53
C LEU A 146 14.14 1.98 1.01
N SER A 147 14.97 2.92 0.55
CA SER A 147 15.21 3.11 -0.89
C SER A 147 16.68 3.23 -1.25
N SER A 148 17.11 2.60 -2.35
CA SER A 148 18.44 2.87 -2.92
C SER A 148 18.46 4.02 -3.94
N CYS A 149 17.37 4.79 -4.04
CA CYS A 149 17.17 5.76 -5.11
C CYS A 149 16.45 7.01 -4.58
N LYS A 150 15.77 7.79 -5.43
CA LYS A 150 15.10 9.04 -5.06
C LYS A 150 13.63 8.76 -4.70
N PRO A 151 13.28 8.54 -3.41
CA PRO A 151 11.89 8.45 -3.02
C PRO A 151 11.22 9.83 -3.08
N SER A 152 9.93 9.84 -3.41
CA SER A 152 9.03 10.99 -3.24
C SER A 152 7.95 10.60 -2.24
N LEU A 153 7.76 11.44 -1.21
CA LEU A 153 6.78 11.19 -0.16
C LEU A 153 6.00 12.46 0.16
N GLU A 154 4.68 12.34 0.13
CA GLU A 154 3.74 13.36 0.57
C GLU A 154 2.88 12.78 1.69
N LEU A 155 2.87 13.45 2.85
CA LEU A 155 2.09 13.03 4.01
C LEU A 155 1.32 14.22 4.59
N LEU A 156 -0.02 14.07 4.61
CA LEU A 156 -0.92 15.01 5.26
C LEU A 156 -1.54 14.33 6.49
N SER A 157 -1.23 14.85 7.68
CA SER A 157 -1.87 14.38 8.92
C SER A 157 -1.97 15.44 10.00
N PRO A 158 -3.16 15.70 10.57
CA PRO A 158 -3.30 16.63 11.69
C PRO A 158 -2.67 16.10 13.01
N CYS A 159 -2.38 14.80 13.08
CA CYS A 159 -1.83 14.15 14.27
C CYS A 159 -0.30 13.99 14.17
N LYS A 160 0.33 13.29 15.13
CA LYS A 160 1.78 13.02 15.15
C LYS A 160 2.12 11.85 14.21
N PRO A 161 2.67 12.07 13.00
CA PRO A 161 3.19 11.00 12.16
C PRO A 161 4.55 10.50 12.70
N SER A 162 4.82 9.22 12.47
CA SER A 162 6.15 8.60 12.63
C SER A 162 6.66 8.21 11.25
N LEU A 163 7.85 8.66 10.89
CA LEU A 163 8.46 8.38 9.60
C LEU A 163 9.93 8.04 9.76
N GLU A 164 10.30 6.89 9.22
CA GLU A 164 11.68 6.46 9.06
C GLU A 164 11.96 6.31 7.55
N LEU A 165 12.97 7.02 7.07
CA LEU A 165 13.39 6.95 5.67
C LEU A 165 14.90 6.79 5.59
N LEU A 166 15.32 5.66 5.00
CA LEU A 166 16.70 5.38 4.65
C LEU A 166 16.84 5.45 3.13
N SER A 167 17.71 6.32 2.64
CA SER A 167 17.92 6.54 1.21
C SER A 167 19.39 6.65 0.84
N SER A 168 19.85 5.95 -0.21
CA SER A 168 21.20 6.19 -0.75
C SER A 168 21.26 7.33 -1.78
N CYS A 169 20.19 8.12 -1.92
CA CYS A 169 20.03 9.20 -2.90
C CYS A 169 19.20 10.34 -2.31
N LYS A 170 18.97 11.43 -3.05
CA LYS A 170 18.19 12.60 -2.60
C LYS A 170 16.69 12.25 -2.47
N PRO A 171 16.11 12.15 -1.25
CA PRO A 171 14.66 12.05 -1.10
C PRO A 171 13.99 13.42 -1.27
N SER A 172 12.73 13.40 -1.70
CA SER A 172 11.80 14.53 -1.63
C SER A 172 10.72 14.20 -0.61
N LEU A 173 10.52 15.06 0.39
CA LEU A 173 9.55 14.85 1.46
C LEU A 173 8.75 16.12 1.71
N GLU A 174 7.45 16.01 1.57
CA GLU A 174 6.47 17.04 1.93
C GLU A 174 5.60 16.53 3.07
N LEU A 175 5.60 17.28 4.17
CA LEU A 175 4.92 16.90 5.40
C LEU A 175 4.09 18.05 5.95
N LEU A 176 2.76 17.89 5.89
CA LEU A 176 1.84 18.83 6.52
C LEU A 176 1.25 18.20 7.77
N SER A 177 1.56 18.78 8.94
CA SER A 177 0.99 18.30 10.19
C SER A 177 0.76 19.36 11.25
N SER A 178 -0.43 19.40 11.84
CA SER A 178 -0.67 20.27 13.01
C SER A 178 0.05 19.83 14.29
N CYS A 179 0.66 18.65 14.31
CA CYS A 179 1.46 18.15 15.42
C CYS A 179 2.96 18.08 15.06
N LYS A 180 3.83 18.02 16.07
CA LYS A 180 5.25 17.74 15.86
C LYS A 180 5.44 16.28 15.38
N PRO A 181 6.04 16.04 14.21
CA PRO A 181 6.31 14.70 13.71
C PRO A 181 7.55 14.09 14.37
N SER A 182 7.64 12.75 14.34
CA SER A 182 8.87 12.01 14.66
C SER A 182 9.49 11.59 13.33
N LEU A 183 10.66 12.13 12.98
CA LEU A 183 11.31 11.93 11.70
C LEU A 183 12.72 11.40 11.91
N GLU A 184 13.02 10.24 11.32
CA GLU A 184 14.37 9.72 11.16
C GLU A 184 14.70 9.66 9.67
N LEU A 185 15.68 10.47 9.26
CA LEU A 185 16.09 10.61 7.87
C LEU A 185 17.59 10.32 7.76
N LEU A 186 17.93 9.16 7.21
CA LEU A 186 19.31 8.83 6.87
C LEU A 186 19.45 8.82 5.36
N SER A 187 20.24 9.77 4.85
CA SER A 187 20.51 9.88 3.43
C SER A 187 21.97 10.19 3.14
N SER A 188 22.55 9.51 2.15
CA SER A 188 23.89 9.83 1.65
C SER A 188 23.95 11.17 0.92
N CYS A 189 22.80 11.71 0.52
CA CYS A 189 22.65 12.97 -0.20
C CYS A 189 21.75 13.94 0.57
N LYS A 190 21.90 15.26 0.34
CA LYS A 190 21.03 16.27 0.94
C LYS A 190 19.56 16.07 0.52
N PRO A 191 18.62 15.91 1.47
CA PRO A 191 17.19 15.78 1.18
C PRO A 191 16.56 17.14 0.80
N SER A 192 15.49 17.10 0.01
CA SER A 192 14.52 18.20 -0.10
C SER A 192 13.42 17.93 0.92
N LEU A 193 13.24 18.83 1.88
CA LEU A 193 12.28 18.66 2.97
C LEU A 193 11.45 19.92 3.14
N GLU A 194 10.14 19.78 2.98
CA GLU A 194 9.16 20.79 3.30
C GLU A 194 8.31 20.30 4.48
N LEU A 195 8.41 21.01 5.61
CA LEU A 195 7.70 20.66 6.83
C LEU A 195 6.90 21.87 7.28
N LEU A 196 5.59 21.76 7.15
CA LEU A 196 4.65 22.77 7.65
C LEU A 196 3.97 22.20 8.88
N SER A 197 4.36 22.74 10.05
CA SER A 197 3.74 22.40 11.32
C SER A 197 3.23 23.63 12.06
N SER A 198 1.95 23.60 12.44
CA SER A 198 1.27 24.69 13.16
C SER A 198 1.27 24.52 14.69
N CYS A 199 2.13 23.64 15.23
CA CYS A 199 2.29 23.48 16.67
C CYS A 199 2.66 24.82 17.35
N LYS A 200 1.77 25.33 18.21
CA LYS A 200 2.18 26.33 19.21
C LYS A 200 3.29 25.70 20.07
N PRO A 201 4.41 26.40 20.33
CA PRO A 201 5.38 25.93 21.30
C PRO A 201 4.68 25.80 22.65
N SER A 202 4.63 24.59 23.19
CA SER A 202 4.36 24.41 24.62
C SER A 202 5.52 25.05 25.38
N LEU A 203 5.19 26.05 26.22
CA LEU A 203 6.09 26.79 27.12
C LEU A 203 7.13 25.89 27.80
#